data_AF-A0A1H7AYV6-F1
#
_entry.id   AF-A0A1H7AYV6-F1
#
_cell.length_a   1.000
_cell.length_b   1.000
_cell.length_c   1.000
_cell.angle_alpha   90.00
_cell.angle_beta   90.00
_cell.angle_gamma   90.00
#
_symmetry.space_group_name_H-M   'P 1'
#
loop_
_entity.id
_entity.type
_entity.pdbx_description
1 polymer ?
#
loop_
_entity_poly.entity_id
_entity_poly.type
_entity_poly.pdbx_seq_one_letter_code
_entity_poly.pdbx_strand_id
1 'polypeptide(L)'
;MKRKTLRQHRQLNRPNHTRPQRTGPRRGRGRARAALLALTLGLVPGGAGDAAAAPSAAATASFPAFGTPAFNTLVQDSREATGAANLPDFGTWWAAAYARTPAARLPGHPELSWAGAVRLRRGELAAARDPARRARLERDTAAWLHRAVKAVIPKFSLDRGFEFAHAVRLGERQCLLQSVLIAGMLREMGAEAGTAMVWKNERGQESNLGHVVTVLRLTGSGDVLVDASDPTPFMRHGGLLRMGGGYRFVEPRYDAQSRITGYAAGGGALTPAQVQPLDPAYVRSQFDYYRGERVPGGFIGPSTPAGLTASARYLERALQRQPGNPLAAYVLGHVYRKQARLADARRQYERAYRLYRAAGHVPERVAEALAWAKGEQANGKAGKP
;
A
#
# COMPACT_ATOMS: atom_id res chain seq x y z
N MET A 1 7.63 -13.90 35.35
CA MET A 1 6.68 -13.49 34.29
C MET A 1 7.37 -13.51 32.93
N LYS A 2 7.07 -14.53 32.10
CA LYS A 2 7.84 -14.88 30.89
C LYS A 2 7.42 -14.03 29.68
N ARG A 3 8.39 -13.34 29.06
CA ARG A 3 8.28 -12.71 27.74
C ARG A 3 8.14 -13.78 26.65
N LYS A 4 6.94 -13.93 26.08
CA LYS A 4 6.66 -14.71 24.87
C LYS A 4 5.72 -13.90 23.98
N THR A 5 6.26 -13.01 23.14
CA THR A 5 5.52 -12.45 22.00
C THR A 5 6.48 -11.69 21.09
N LEU A 6 6.76 -12.26 19.93
CA LEU A 6 7.12 -11.64 18.62
C LEU A 6 7.86 -12.69 17.76
N ARG A 7 7.13 -13.74 17.36
CA ARG A 7 7.56 -14.71 16.34
C ARG A 7 6.35 -15.18 15.53
N GLN A 8 5.64 -14.23 14.90
CA GLN A 8 4.53 -14.54 13.97
C GLN A 8 4.60 -13.76 12.64
N HIS A 9 5.74 -13.15 12.30
CA HIS A 9 5.95 -12.53 10.98
C HIS A 9 6.44 -13.50 9.89
N ARG A 10 6.23 -14.81 10.03
CA ARG A 10 6.89 -15.82 9.16
C ARG A 10 6.00 -16.76 8.35
N GLN A 11 4.69 -16.59 8.33
CA GLN A 11 3.80 -17.61 7.72
C GLN A 11 3.16 -17.26 6.37
N LEU A 12 3.32 -16.04 5.82
CA LEU A 12 2.85 -15.74 4.45
C LEU A 12 3.95 -15.71 3.39
N ASN A 13 5.20 -15.98 3.80
CA ASN A 13 6.36 -16.04 2.93
C ASN A 13 7.25 -17.23 3.32
N ARG A 14 6.87 -18.45 2.93
CA ARG A 14 7.81 -19.58 2.90
C ARG A 14 8.66 -19.49 1.61
N PRO A 15 9.99 -19.35 1.69
CA PRO A 15 10.86 -19.49 0.53
C PRO A 15 10.94 -20.96 0.11
N ASN A 16 10.88 -21.22 -1.20
CA ASN A 16 11.24 -22.52 -1.77
C ASN A 16 12.73 -22.78 -1.50
N HIS A 17 13.04 -23.99 -1.02
CA HIS A 17 14.41 -24.46 -0.87
C HIS A 17 15.09 -24.56 -2.24
N THR A 18 16.09 -23.73 -2.50
CA THR A 18 17.03 -23.89 -3.61
C THR A 18 17.95 -25.07 -3.34
N ARG A 19 17.86 -26.11 -4.20
CA ARG A 19 18.90 -27.15 -4.35
C ARG A 19 20.10 -26.56 -5.13
N PRO A 20 21.33 -27.07 -4.92
CA PRO A 20 22.53 -26.52 -5.53
C PRO A 20 22.61 -26.86 -7.03
N GLN A 21 22.96 -25.86 -7.84
CA GLN A 21 23.28 -26.04 -9.26
C GLN A 21 24.69 -26.64 -9.41
N ARG A 22 24.79 -27.72 -10.19
CA ARG A 22 26.03 -28.25 -10.73
C ARG A 22 26.48 -27.38 -11.90
N THR A 23 27.72 -26.91 -11.86
CA THR A 23 28.39 -26.22 -12.95
C THR A 23 29.00 -27.24 -13.93
N GLY A 24 28.86 -26.96 -15.23
CA GLY A 24 29.54 -27.67 -16.32
C GLY A 24 29.60 -26.77 -17.56
N PRO A 25 30.72 -26.72 -18.30
CA PRO A 25 30.97 -25.67 -19.29
C PRO A 25 30.53 -26.07 -20.70
N ARG A 26 30.07 -25.10 -21.49
CA ARG A 26 30.04 -25.21 -22.97
C ARG A 26 30.57 -23.93 -23.64
N ARG A 27 31.73 -24.09 -24.29
CA ARG A 27 32.22 -23.34 -25.46
C ARG A 27 31.18 -23.45 -26.59
N GLY A 28 31.00 -22.56 -27.57
CA GLY A 28 31.68 -21.37 -28.06
C GLY A 28 31.25 -21.14 -29.53
N ARG A 29 31.52 -19.93 -30.06
CA ARG A 29 31.46 -19.49 -31.49
C ARG A 29 30.04 -19.38 -32.10
N GLY A 30 29.66 -18.39 -32.91
CA GLY A 30 30.33 -17.20 -33.46
C GLY A 30 29.61 -16.76 -34.75
N ARG A 31 29.58 -15.44 -35.02
CA ARG A 31 29.36 -14.74 -36.32
C ARG A 31 27.96 -14.93 -36.97
N ALA A 32 27.41 -14.05 -37.81
CA ALA A 32 27.62 -12.66 -38.21
C ALA A 32 26.39 -12.22 -39.06
N ARG A 33 26.10 -10.92 -39.08
CA ARG A 33 25.53 -10.06 -40.16
C ARG A 33 24.44 -10.63 -41.11
N ALA A 34 23.35 -9.89 -41.26
CA ALA A 34 23.01 -9.16 -42.49
C ALA A 34 21.75 -8.29 -42.31
N ALA A 35 21.79 -7.09 -42.87
CA ALA A 35 20.68 -6.16 -43.02
C ALA A 35 19.92 -6.46 -44.33
N LEU A 36 18.64 -6.12 -44.39
CA LEU A 36 18.02 -5.69 -45.65
C LEU A 36 16.85 -4.73 -45.40
N LEU A 37 16.91 -3.61 -46.11
CA LEU A 37 15.87 -2.60 -46.31
C LEU A 37 14.68 -3.21 -47.09
N ALA A 38 13.46 -2.76 -46.79
CA ALA A 38 12.44 -2.54 -47.82
C ALA A 38 11.44 -1.47 -47.35
N LEU A 39 11.43 -0.37 -48.10
CA LEU A 39 10.48 0.73 -48.04
C LEU A 39 9.21 0.32 -48.81
N THR A 40 8.03 0.52 -48.23
CA THR A 40 6.78 0.60 -49.01
C THR A 40 5.93 1.75 -48.48
N LEU A 41 5.78 2.79 -49.31
CA LEU A 41 4.74 3.80 -49.19
C LEU A 41 3.41 3.17 -49.61
N GLY A 42 2.38 3.35 -48.78
CA GLY A 42 0.99 3.11 -49.12
C GLY A 42 0.10 4.11 -48.39
N LEU A 43 -0.40 5.11 -49.12
CA LEU A 43 -1.50 5.95 -48.67
C LEU A 43 -2.82 5.16 -48.77
N VAL A 44 -3.58 5.10 -47.68
CA VAL A 44 -5.04 4.86 -47.70
C VAL A 44 -5.70 5.82 -46.69
N PRO A 45 -6.77 6.54 -47.08
CA PRO A 45 -7.47 7.47 -46.20
C PRO A 45 -8.63 6.78 -45.45
N GLY A 46 -9.01 7.34 -44.29
CA GLY A 46 -10.33 7.12 -43.69
C GLY A 46 -10.39 6.06 -42.59
N GLY A 47 -9.90 6.39 -41.40
CA GLY A 47 -10.22 5.67 -40.17
C GLY A 47 -10.82 6.64 -39.16
N ALA A 48 -12.09 6.43 -38.81
CA ALA A 48 -12.73 7.10 -37.69
C ALA A 48 -11.85 6.89 -36.44
N GLY A 49 -11.26 7.97 -35.97
CA GLY A 49 -10.43 7.95 -34.77
C GLY A 49 -11.31 7.67 -33.57
N ASP A 50 -11.24 6.45 -33.05
CA ASP A 50 -11.42 6.20 -31.63
C ASP A 50 -10.34 7.00 -30.91
N ALA A 51 -10.67 8.26 -30.63
CA ALA A 51 -9.96 9.07 -29.66
C ALA A 51 -10.15 8.36 -28.32
N ALA A 52 -9.23 7.44 -28.02
CA ALA A 52 -8.97 6.97 -26.67
C ALA A 52 -8.77 8.24 -25.83
N ALA A 53 -9.85 8.66 -25.15
CA ALA A 53 -9.86 9.83 -24.31
C ALA A 53 -8.68 9.68 -23.33
N ALA A 54 -7.64 10.48 -23.55
CA ALA A 54 -6.57 10.60 -22.60
C ALA A 54 -7.23 10.90 -21.24
N PRO A 55 -6.90 10.17 -20.17
CA PRO A 55 -7.51 10.41 -18.88
C PRO A 55 -7.30 11.87 -18.53
N SER A 56 -8.42 12.60 -18.45
CA SER A 56 -8.47 13.97 -17.97
C SER A 56 -7.61 14.04 -16.72
N ALA A 57 -6.70 15.02 -16.67
CA ALA A 57 -5.88 15.34 -15.52
C ALA A 57 -6.79 15.80 -14.38
N ALA A 58 -7.52 14.85 -13.79
CA ALA A 58 -8.28 15.05 -12.58
C ALA A 58 -7.27 15.52 -11.54
N ALA A 59 -7.42 16.76 -11.10
CA ALA A 59 -6.63 17.35 -10.04
C ALA A 59 -6.49 16.31 -8.93
N THR A 60 -5.27 15.78 -8.77
CA THR A 60 -5.02 14.64 -7.90
C THR A 60 -5.45 15.02 -6.50
N ALA A 61 -6.60 14.51 -6.05
CA ALA A 61 -7.17 14.89 -4.78
C ALA A 61 -6.13 14.62 -3.68
N SER A 62 -5.79 15.66 -2.93
CA SER A 62 -4.77 15.55 -1.89
C SER A 62 -5.19 14.52 -0.83
N PHE A 63 -4.23 13.84 -0.21
CA PHE A 63 -4.51 12.85 0.84
C PHE A 63 -5.29 13.50 2.01
N PRO A 64 -6.34 12.84 2.54
CA PRO A 64 -7.23 13.45 3.51
C PRO A 64 -6.53 13.73 4.85
N ALA A 65 -6.67 14.96 5.36
CA ALA A 65 -6.17 15.31 6.68
C ALA A 65 -7.09 14.78 7.78
N PHE A 66 -6.53 14.45 8.94
CA PHE A 66 -7.29 13.98 10.10
C PHE A 66 -8.36 15.02 10.49
N GLY A 67 -9.57 14.54 10.82
CA GLY A 67 -10.72 15.38 11.16
C GLY A 67 -11.46 16.02 9.97
N THR A 68 -10.96 15.88 8.74
CA THR A 68 -11.68 16.37 7.55
C THR A 68 -12.85 15.45 7.15
N PRO A 69 -13.87 15.93 6.42
CA PRO A 69 -14.97 15.08 5.94
C PRO A 69 -14.51 13.85 5.14
N ALA A 70 -13.47 14.01 4.31
CA ALA A 70 -12.90 12.91 3.53
C ALA A 70 -12.23 11.84 4.43
N PHE A 71 -11.56 12.23 5.50
CA PHE A 71 -11.03 11.28 6.49
C PHE A 71 -12.17 10.60 7.27
N ASN A 72 -13.18 11.37 7.66
CA ASN A 72 -14.34 10.86 8.40
C ASN A 72 -15.16 9.86 7.58
N THR A 73 -15.12 9.93 6.25
CA THR A 73 -15.70 8.91 5.37
C THR A 73 -15.02 7.54 5.57
N LEU A 74 -13.70 7.49 5.79
CA LEU A 74 -12.99 6.23 6.09
C LEU A 74 -13.42 5.64 7.43
N VAL A 75 -13.62 6.51 8.43
CA VAL A 75 -14.13 6.11 9.75
C VAL A 75 -15.56 5.58 9.65
N GLN A 76 -16.42 6.26 8.88
CA GLN A 76 -17.80 5.87 8.67
C GLN A 76 -17.92 4.53 7.93
N ASP A 77 -17.17 4.36 6.83
CA ASP A 77 -17.07 3.07 6.13
C ASP A 77 -16.69 1.93 7.08
N SER A 78 -15.79 2.20 8.03
CA SER A 78 -15.36 1.24 9.06
C SER A 78 -16.47 0.86 10.02
N ARG A 79 -17.27 1.82 10.48
CA ARG A 79 -18.43 1.58 11.35
C ARG A 79 -19.50 0.76 10.65
N GLU A 80 -19.85 1.12 9.42
CA GLU A 80 -20.83 0.39 8.61
C GLU A 80 -20.38 -1.06 8.39
N ALA A 81 -19.12 -1.27 8.00
CA ALA A 81 -18.60 -2.61 7.73
C ALA A 81 -18.54 -3.52 8.98
N THR A 82 -18.48 -2.93 10.17
CA THR A 82 -18.35 -3.65 11.45
C THR A 82 -19.62 -3.65 12.30
N GLY A 83 -20.72 -3.05 11.82
CA GLY A 83 -21.96 -2.89 12.57
C GLY A 83 -21.82 -2.04 13.83
N ALA A 84 -20.87 -1.09 13.84
CA ALA A 84 -20.45 -0.34 15.02
C ALA A 84 -20.91 1.13 14.99
N ALA A 85 -22.20 1.36 14.66
CA ALA A 85 -22.78 2.69 14.49
C ALA A 85 -22.74 3.54 15.77
N ASN A 86 -22.83 2.91 16.95
CA ASN A 86 -22.91 3.58 18.25
C ASN A 86 -21.54 3.91 18.87
N LEU A 87 -20.44 3.75 18.14
CA LEU A 87 -19.12 4.11 18.65
C LEU A 87 -18.97 5.64 18.73
N PRO A 88 -18.24 6.16 19.74
CA PRO A 88 -17.92 7.58 19.81
C PRO A 88 -17.20 8.05 18.55
N ASP A 89 -17.34 9.33 18.22
CA ASP A 89 -16.54 10.00 17.19
C ASP A 89 -15.05 9.66 17.34
N PHE A 90 -14.39 9.31 16.24
CA PHE A 90 -13.00 8.83 16.31
C PHE A 90 -12.05 9.93 16.79
N GLY A 91 -12.27 11.19 16.39
CA GLY A 91 -11.48 12.33 16.86
C GLY A 91 -11.62 12.56 18.36
N THR A 92 -12.87 12.49 18.85
CA THR A 92 -13.20 12.62 20.28
C THR A 92 -12.59 11.48 21.09
N TRP A 93 -12.75 10.24 20.62
CA TRP A 93 -12.15 9.06 21.25
C TRP A 93 -10.62 9.17 21.27
N TRP A 94 -10.00 9.55 20.14
CA TRP A 94 -8.56 9.72 20.03
C TRP A 94 -8.04 10.75 21.03
N ALA A 95 -8.66 11.92 21.11
CA ALA A 95 -8.25 12.97 22.05
C ALA A 95 -8.31 12.49 23.50
N ALA A 96 -9.37 11.77 23.88
CA ALA A 96 -9.51 11.18 25.21
C ALA A 96 -8.48 10.06 25.47
N ALA A 97 -8.21 9.20 24.48
CA ALA A 97 -7.23 8.13 24.60
C ALA A 97 -5.80 8.68 24.70
N TYR A 98 -5.45 9.69 23.91
CA TYR A 98 -4.21 10.45 24.01
C TYR A 98 -4.04 11.06 25.40
N ALA A 99 -5.10 11.68 25.95
CA ALA A 99 -5.05 12.27 27.28
C ALA A 99 -4.73 11.25 28.40
N ARG A 100 -5.13 9.99 28.24
CA ARG A 100 -4.88 8.93 29.22
C ARG A 100 -3.58 8.14 28.98
N THR A 101 -2.81 8.48 27.94
CA THR A 101 -1.63 7.70 27.52
C THR A 101 -0.35 8.54 27.61
N PRO A 102 0.39 8.52 28.75
CA PRO A 102 1.61 9.30 28.92
C PRO A 102 2.67 9.06 27.84
N ALA A 103 2.84 7.81 27.39
CA ALA A 103 3.80 7.46 26.35
C ALA A 103 3.46 8.02 24.95
N ALA A 104 2.23 8.51 24.75
CA ALA A 104 1.81 9.13 23.50
C ALA A 104 2.09 10.64 23.44
N ARG A 105 2.42 11.27 24.58
CA ARG A 105 2.53 12.72 24.67
C ARG A 105 3.64 13.29 23.79
N LEU A 106 3.42 14.51 23.33
CA LEU A 106 4.42 15.29 22.63
C LEU A 106 5.66 15.47 23.52
N PRO A 107 6.86 15.06 23.08
CA PRO A 107 8.07 15.22 23.88
C PRO A 107 8.28 16.68 24.30
N GLY A 108 8.58 16.90 25.59
CA GLY A 108 8.73 18.23 26.19
C GLY A 108 7.43 18.92 26.59
N HIS A 109 6.26 18.35 26.25
CA HIS A 109 4.95 18.96 26.48
C HIS A 109 3.90 17.93 26.95
N PRO A 110 4.13 17.23 28.08
CA PRO A 110 3.23 16.19 28.58
C PRO A 110 1.83 16.70 28.96
N GLU A 111 1.71 17.97 29.32
CA GLU A 111 0.49 18.65 29.76
C GLU A 111 -0.50 18.93 28.63
N LEU A 112 -0.03 19.04 27.38
CA LEU A 112 -0.88 19.45 26.26
C LEU A 112 -1.91 18.37 25.93
N SER A 113 -3.17 18.80 25.73
CA SER A 113 -4.20 17.99 25.07
C SER A 113 -3.80 17.68 23.63
N TRP A 114 -4.51 16.74 22.97
CA TRP A 114 -4.28 16.45 21.55
C TRP A 114 -4.37 17.73 20.69
N ALA A 115 -5.42 18.52 20.88
CA ALA A 115 -5.61 19.78 20.16
C ALA A 115 -4.50 20.80 20.46
N GLY A 116 -4.00 20.84 21.70
CA GLY A 116 -2.85 21.67 22.07
C GLY A 116 -1.56 21.25 21.36
N ALA A 117 -1.27 19.94 21.35
CA ALA A 117 -0.10 19.39 20.68
C ALA A 117 -0.14 19.60 19.16
N VAL A 118 -1.29 19.42 18.52
CA VAL A 118 -1.50 19.71 17.10
C VAL A 118 -1.27 21.19 16.80
N ARG A 119 -1.87 22.11 17.58
CA ARG A 119 -1.68 23.55 17.40
C ARG A 119 -0.22 23.96 17.52
N LEU A 120 0.46 23.48 18.56
CA LEU A 120 1.87 23.77 18.79
C LEU A 120 2.70 23.32 17.59
N ARG A 121 2.54 22.04 17.18
CA ARG A 121 3.36 21.50 16.09
C ARG A 121 3.07 22.13 14.74
N ARG A 122 1.80 22.43 14.44
CA ARG A 122 1.41 23.19 13.25
C ARG A 122 2.05 24.59 13.26
N GLY A 123 2.03 25.27 14.41
CA GLY A 123 2.64 26.59 14.58
C GLY A 123 4.16 26.57 14.37
N GLU A 124 4.87 25.60 14.96
CA GLU A 124 6.31 25.45 14.77
C GLU A 124 6.68 25.12 13.32
N LEU A 125 5.91 24.27 12.65
CA LEU A 125 6.11 23.94 11.23
C LEU A 125 5.90 25.19 10.35
N ALA A 126 4.85 25.96 10.60
CA ALA A 126 4.59 27.20 9.89
C ALA A 126 5.67 28.27 10.13
N ALA A 127 6.22 28.35 11.35
CA ALA A 127 7.26 29.31 11.71
C ALA A 127 8.66 28.93 11.22
N ALA A 128 8.92 27.65 10.92
CA ALA A 128 10.20 27.17 10.43
C ALA A 128 10.47 27.59 8.97
N ARG A 129 11.04 28.79 8.79
CA ARG A 129 11.39 29.34 7.47
C ARG A 129 12.60 28.66 6.82
N ASP A 130 13.56 28.20 7.63
CA ASP A 130 14.71 27.43 7.14
C ASP A 130 14.25 26.03 6.71
N PRO A 131 14.43 25.64 5.43
CA PRO A 131 14.02 24.33 4.92
C PRO A 131 14.62 23.16 5.70
N ALA A 132 15.88 23.27 6.11
CA ALA A 132 16.56 22.19 6.84
C ALA A 132 15.97 22.00 8.24
N ARG A 133 15.71 23.10 8.96
CA ARG A 133 15.00 23.09 10.24
C ARG A 133 13.59 22.54 10.10
N ARG A 134 12.85 22.97 9.07
CA ARG A 134 11.49 22.46 8.82
C ARG A 134 11.47 20.97 8.54
N ALA A 135 12.38 20.47 7.69
CA ALA A 135 12.52 19.04 7.41
C ALA A 135 12.84 18.21 8.65
N ARG A 136 13.72 18.71 9.54
CA ARG A 136 13.97 18.04 10.84
C ARG A 136 12.70 17.97 11.68
N LEU A 137 11.98 19.08 11.78
CA LEU A 137 10.73 19.16 12.54
C LEU A 137 9.63 18.24 12.00
N GLU A 138 9.49 18.15 10.68
CA GLU A 138 8.57 17.22 10.00
C GLU A 138 8.91 15.76 10.35
N ARG A 139 10.20 15.41 10.32
CA ARG A 139 10.68 14.08 10.69
C ARG A 139 10.45 13.77 12.18
N ASP A 140 10.73 14.72 13.07
CA ASP A 140 10.50 14.55 14.51
C ASP A 140 9.01 14.38 14.83
N THR A 141 8.16 15.12 14.12
CA THR A 141 6.69 14.99 14.19
C THR A 141 6.24 13.60 13.77
N ALA A 142 6.75 13.08 12.65
CA ALA A 142 6.46 11.73 12.20
C ALA A 142 6.91 10.66 13.21
N ALA A 143 8.10 10.80 13.80
CA ALA A 143 8.61 9.89 14.81
C ALA A 143 7.75 9.90 16.08
N TRP A 144 7.28 11.09 16.51
CA TRP A 144 6.34 11.20 17.62
C TRP A 144 4.99 10.52 17.31
N LEU A 145 4.39 10.81 16.15
CA LEU A 145 3.10 10.23 15.76
C LEU A 145 3.17 8.70 15.65
N HIS A 146 4.26 8.14 15.13
CA HIS A 146 4.50 6.70 15.11
C HIS A 146 4.43 6.09 16.53
N ARG A 147 5.13 6.69 17.50
CA ARG A 147 5.09 6.25 18.90
C ARG A 147 3.70 6.45 19.52
N ALA A 148 3.07 7.60 19.28
CA ALA A 148 1.76 7.94 19.82
C ALA A 148 0.67 6.96 19.38
N VAL A 149 0.60 6.64 18.08
CA VAL A 149 -0.34 5.65 17.53
C VAL A 149 -0.15 4.28 18.17
N LYS A 150 1.11 3.82 18.31
CA LYS A 150 1.39 2.51 18.91
C LYS A 150 1.11 2.47 20.41
N ALA A 151 1.24 3.60 21.11
CA ALA A 151 0.92 3.71 22.52
C ALA A 151 -0.61 3.76 22.76
N VAL A 152 -1.34 4.55 21.97
CA VAL A 152 -2.80 4.71 22.08
C VAL A 152 -3.54 3.46 21.63
N ILE A 153 -3.03 2.76 20.61
CA ILE A 153 -3.65 1.56 20.03
C ILE A 153 -2.68 0.38 20.18
N PRO A 154 -2.55 -0.25 21.35
CA PRO A 154 -1.40 -1.12 21.62
C PRO A 154 -1.42 -2.46 20.87
N LYS A 155 -2.61 -3.04 20.62
CA LYS A 155 -2.73 -4.43 20.16
C LYS A 155 -2.59 -4.50 18.65
N PHE A 156 -1.67 -5.33 18.15
CA PHE A 156 -1.58 -5.61 16.72
C PHE A 156 -2.49 -6.78 16.33
N SER A 157 -3.26 -6.63 15.24
CA SER A 157 -4.20 -7.64 14.76
C SER A 157 -4.19 -7.67 13.24
N LEU A 158 -3.78 -8.80 12.64
CA LEU A 158 -3.79 -8.98 11.19
C LEU A 158 -5.20 -9.16 10.63
N ASP A 159 -6.13 -9.65 11.45
CA ASP A 159 -7.47 -10.03 10.99
C ASP A 159 -8.47 -8.88 11.02
N ARG A 160 -8.25 -7.91 11.90
CA ARG A 160 -9.24 -6.87 12.21
C ARG A 160 -8.66 -5.47 12.43
N GLY A 161 -7.36 -5.37 12.72
CA GLY A 161 -6.72 -4.12 13.14
C GLY A 161 -6.63 -3.05 12.05
N PHE A 162 -7.08 -3.34 10.83
CA PHE A 162 -7.17 -2.34 9.77
C PHE A 162 -8.43 -1.46 9.90
N GLU A 163 -9.37 -1.77 10.80
CA GLU A 163 -10.62 -0.99 10.97
C GLU A 163 -10.53 0.06 12.09
N PHE A 164 -10.95 1.29 11.80
CA PHE A 164 -11.07 2.37 12.79
C PHE A 164 -12.02 1.99 13.93
N ALA A 165 -13.12 1.31 13.61
CA ALA A 165 -14.04 0.82 14.63
C ALA A 165 -13.38 -0.15 15.63
N HIS A 166 -12.43 -0.98 15.18
CA HIS A 166 -11.69 -1.90 16.04
C HIS A 166 -10.56 -1.23 16.83
N ALA A 167 -9.98 -0.14 16.33
CA ALA A 167 -9.13 0.71 17.16
C ALA A 167 -9.89 1.24 18.37
N VAL A 168 -11.11 1.75 18.16
CA VAL A 168 -11.97 2.26 19.25
C VAL A 168 -12.43 1.16 20.20
N ARG A 169 -12.97 0.07 19.65
CA ARG A 169 -13.62 -1.00 20.44
C ARG A 169 -12.64 -1.93 21.13
N LEU A 170 -11.53 -2.26 20.48
CA LEU A 170 -10.64 -3.36 20.88
C LEU A 170 -9.21 -2.90 21.19
N GLY A 171 -8.85 -1.67 20.81
CA GLY A 171 -7.46 -1.19 20.84
C GLY A 171 -6.58 -1.90 19.83
N GLU A 172 -7.16 -2.36 18.71
CA GLU A 172 -6.47 -3.13 17.67
C GLU A 172 -6.02 -2.25 16.50
N ARG A 173 -4.82 -2.53 15.99
CA ARG A 173 -4.19 -1.85 14.85
C ARG A 173 -3.49 -2.81 13.89
N GLN A 174 -3.34 -2.36 12.65
CA GLN A 174 -2.64 -3.02 11.55
C GLN A 174 -1.95 -1.94 10.69
N CYS A 175 -1.07 -2.33 9.75
CA CYS A 175 -0.26 -1.36 9.00
C CYS A 175 -1.05 -0.35 8.16
N LEU A 176 -2.18 -0.75 7.56
CA LEU A 176 -3.06 0.15 6.79
C LEU A 176 -3.61 1.26 7.69
N LEU A 177 -4.30 0.90 8.78
CA LEU A 177 -4.91 1.87 9.68
C LEU A 177 -3.87 2.84 10.24
N GLN A 178 -2.74 2.31 10.73
CA GLN A 178 -1.71 3.15 11.32
C GLN A 178 -1.12 4.13 10.30
N SER A 179 -0.83 3.66 9.08
CA SER A 179 -0.22 4.50 8.05
C SER A 179 -1.19 5.59 7.55
N VAL A 180 -2.47 5.27 7.41
CA VAL A 180 -3.52 6.24 7.05
C VAL A 180 -3.70 7.27 8.16
N LEU A 181 -3.71 6.84 9.43
CA LEU A 181 -3.85 7.71 10.58
C LEU A 181 -2.67 8.66 10.73
N ILE A 182 -1.44 8.15 10.68
CA ILE A 182 -0.21 8.97 10.75
C ILE A 182 -0.16 9.97 9.60
N ALA A 183 -0.46 9.54 8.36
CA ALA A 183 -0.50 10.43 7.21
C ALA A 183 -1.54 11.56 7.39
N GLY A 184 -2.76 11.20 7.83
CA GLY A 184 -3.81 12.18 8.11
C GLY A 184 -3.41 13.19 9.19
N MET A 185 -2.76 12.75 10.27
CA MET A 185 -2.29 13.64 11.36
C MET A 185 -1.15 14.55 10.91
N LEU A 186 -0.21 14.04 10.12
CA LEU A 186 0.84 14.87 9.51
C LEU A 186 0.23 15.97 8.61
N ARG A 187 -0.77 15.61 7.80
CA ARG A 187 -1.52 16.56 6.96
C ARG A 187 -2.26 17.59 7.80
N GLU A 188 -2.88 17.18 8.92
CA GLU A 188 -3.52 18.10 9.86
C GLU A 188 -2.52 19.12 10.42
N MET A 189 -1.27 18.72 10.64
CA MET A 189 -0.20 19.61 11.13
C MET A 189 0.47 20.44 10.03
N GLY A 190 0.02 20.33 8.77
CA GLY A 190 0.54 21.12 7.64
C GLY A 190 1.75 20.50 6.94
N ALA A 191 2.07 19.23 7.21
CA ALA A 191 3.09 18.49 6.47
C ALA A 191 2.49 17.83 5.21
N GLU A 192 3.32 17.59 4.20
CA GLU A 192 2.91 16.88 2.99
C GLU A 192 3.11 15.37 3.17
N ALA A 193 2.02 14.65 3.42
CA ALA A 193 2.07 13.21 3.66
C ALA A 193 0.91 12.45 2.99
N GLY A 194 1.13 11.16 2.75
CA GLY A 194 0.12 10.21 2.29
C GLY A 194 0.60 8.78 2.45
N THR A 195 0.07 7.84 1.70
CA THR A 195 0.47 6.43 1.80
C THR A 195 1.12 5.90 0.52
N ALA A 196 1.83 4.78 0.69
CA ALA A 196 2.33 3.92 -0.39
C ALA A 196 2.13 2.45 0.00
N MET A 197 1.98 1.58 -0.98
CA MET A 197 2.05 0.13 -0.75
C MET A 197 3.49 -0.33 -0.94
N VAL A 198 3.95 -1.29 -0.14
CA VAL A 198 5.29 -1.88 -0.26
C VAL A 198 5.21 -3.15 -1.09
N TRP A 199 5.96 -3.22 -2.20
CA TRP A 199 6.09 -4.43 -3.00
C TRP A 199 7.43 -5.12 -2.83
N LYS A 200 8.45 -4.44 -2.28
CA LYS A 200 9.75 -5.03 -1.97
C LYS A 200 10.22 -4.47 -0.62
N ASN A 201 10.43 -5.36 0.36
CA ASN A 201 10.83 -4.95 1.71
C ASN A 201 12.31 -4.55 1.79
N GLU A 202 12.81 -4.28 2.99
CA GLU A 202 14.20 -3.87 3.25
C GLU A 202 15.24 -4.95 2.93
N ARG A 203 14.81 -6.20 2.79
CA ARG A 203 15.65 -7.36 2.45
C ARG A 203 15.55 -7.75 0.98
N GLY A 204 14.85 -6.94 0.17
CA GLY A 204 14.62 -7.25 -1.24
C GLY A 204 13.54 -8.31 -1.48
N GLN A 205 12.83 -8.77 -0.45
CA GLN A 205 11.76 -9.74 -0.61
C GLN A 205 10.49 -9.07 -1.14
N GLU A 206 9.96 -9.65 -2.22
CA GLU A 206 8.73 -9.17 -2.83
C GLU A 206 7.48 -9.55 -2.03
N SER A 207 6.48 -8.68 -2.10
CA SER A 207 5.15 -8.86 -1.53
C SER A 207 4.08 -8.53 -2.57
N ASN A 208 2.89 -9.08 -2.38
CA ASN A 208 1.71 -8.80 -3.21
C ASN A 208 1.07 -7.45 -2.87
N LEU A 209 1.83 -6.42 -2.47
CA LEU A 209 1.28 -5.15 -1.97
C LEU A 209 0.43 -5.30 -0.70
N GLY A 210 0.74 -6.27 0.16
CA GLY A 210 0.00 -6.51 1.41
C GLY A 210 0.43 -5.63 2.59
N HIS A 211 1.35 -4.69 2.38
CA HIS A 211 1.90 -3.80 3.41
C HIS A 211 1.80 -2.34 3.00
N VAL A 212 1.44 -1.47 3.94
CA VAL A 212 1.21 -0.04 3.72
C VAL A 212 2.14 0.74 4.64
N VAL A 213 2.72 1.81 4.09
CA VAL A 213 3.54 2.78 4.83
C VAL A 213 3.05 4.19 4.59
N THR A 214 3.31 5.09 5.53
CA THR A 214 3.19 6.53 5.28
C THR A 214 4.41 7.00 4.52
N VAL A 215 4.22 7.90 3.57
CA VAL A 215 5.30 8.67 2.95
C VAL A 215 5.10 10.12 3.32
N LEU A 216 6.15 10.71 3.90
CA LEU A 216 6.23 12.12 4.27
C LEU A 216 7.23 12.79 3.33
N ARG A 217 6.78 13.82 2.61
CA ARG A 217 7.64 14.71 1.83
C ARG A 217 8.21 15.77 2.76
N LEU A 218 9.53 15.76 2.88
CA LEU A 218 10.29 16.71 3.67
C LEU A 218 10.57 17.96 2.83
N THR A 219 10.33 19.12 3.43
CA THR A 219 10.60 20.43 2.81
C THR A 219 12.05 20.50 2.31
N GLY A 220 12.23 20.72 1.00
CA GLY A 220 13.54 20.87 0.35
C GLY A 220 14.45 19.63 0.39
N SER A 221 13.95 18.47 0.81
CA SER A 221 14.82 17.37 1.25
C SER A 221 14.48 15.99 0.65
N GLY A 222 13.35 15.83 -0.02
CA GLY A 222 12.89 14.54 -0.58
C GLY A 222 11.90 13.85 0.34
N ASP A 223 11.78 12.52 0.27
CA ASP A 223 10.74 11.78 1.01
C ASP A 223 11.33 10.94 2.16
N VAL A 224 10.53 10.58 3.16
CA VAL A 224 10.85 9.53 4.14
C VAL A 224 9.67 8.58 4.31
N LEU A 225 9.97 7.33 4.63
CA LEU A 225 8.94 6.34 4.99
C LEU A 225 8.74 6.32 6.49
N VAL A 226 7.47 6.29 6.92
CA VAL A 226 7.10 6.01 8.30
C VAL A 226 6.37 4.67 8.31
N ASP A 227 7.06 3.63 8.78
CA ASP A 227 6.53 2.27 8.86
C ASP A 227 6.04 1.96 10.27
N ALA A 228 4.72 1.90 10.41
CA ALA A 228 4.10 1.62 11.69
C ALA A 228 4.15 0.14 12.11
N SER A 229 4.45 -0.78 11.17
CA SER A 229 4.68 -2.20 11.48
C SER A 229 6.00 -2.41 12.21
N ASP A 230 7.01 -1.58 11.94
CA ASP A 230 8.34 -1.74 12.51
C ASP A 230 8.46 -1.09 13.91
N PRO A 231 9.30 -1.61 14.83
CA PRO A 231 9.62 -0.95 16.08
C PRO A 231 10.16 0.47 15.91
N THR A 232 10.89 0.73 14.81
CA THR A 232 11.44 2.05 14.48
C THR A 232 10.70 2.68 13.30
N PRO A 233 10.57 4.01 13.22
CA PRO A 233 9.72 4.64 12.20
C PRO A 233 10.32 4.60 10.80
N PHE A 234 11.63 4.79 10.63
CA PHE A 234 12.23 5.13 9.33
C PHE A 234 12.88 3.93 8.61
N MET A 235 12.03 3.06 8.07
CA MET A 235 12.44 1.86 7.32
C MET A 235 12.84 2.16 5.87
N ARG A 236 13.75 1.35 5.32
CA ARG A 236 14.27 1.45 3.95
C ARG A 236 13.72 0.32 3.07
N HIS A 237 12.44 0.40 2.71
CA HIS A 237 11.84 -0.58 1.79
C HIS A 237 12.43 -0.46 0.39
N GLY A 238 12.71 -1.59 -0.25
CA GLY A 238 13.32 -1.63 -1.59
C GLY A 238 12.36 -1.33 -2.74
N GLY A 239 11.05 -1.24 -2.49
CA GLY A 239 10.08 -0.99 -3.56
C GLY A 239 8.70 -0.57 -3.07
N LEU A 240 8.13 0.44 -3.73
CA LEU A 240 6.84 1.04 -3.44
C LEU A 240 5.92 1.08 -4.68
N LEU A 241 4.61 1.03 -4.46
CA LEU A 241 3.60 1.46 -5.43
C LEU A 241 3.19 2.89 -5.10
N ARG A 242 3.31 3.79 -6.08
CA ARG A 242 3.07 5.24 -5.98
C ARG A 242 2.25 5.74 -7.17
N MET A 243 1.87 7.00 -7.16
CA MET A 243 1.24 7.69 -8.31
C MET A 243 2.29 8.47 -9.11
N GLY A 244 2.21 8.46 -10.45
CA GLY A 244 3.12 9.20 -11.34
C GLY A 244 2.62 9.22 -12.79
N GLY A 245 1.44 9.79 -13.02
CA GLY A 245 0.66 9.66 -14.28
C GLY A 245 -0.24 8.42 -14.33
N GLY A 246 -0.41 7.74 -13.20
CA GLY A 246 -1.02 6.44 -13.01
C GLY A 246 -0.30 5.70 -11.87
N TYR A 247 -0.76 4.50 -11.49
CA TYR A 247 -0.03 3.68 -10.53
C TYR A 247 1.29 3.21 -11.12
N ARG A 248 2.37 3.31 -10.34
CA ARG A 248 3.72 2.95 -10.76
C ARG A 248 4.50 2.28 -9.66
N PHE A 249 5.14 1.16 -9.99
CA PHE A 249 6.15 0.52 -9.16
C PHE A 249 7.45 1.32 -9.26
N VAL A 250 7.97 1.72 -8.11
CA VAL A 250 9.19 2.51 -7.98
C VAL A 250 10.12 1.90 -6.95
N GLU A 251 11.42 2.06 -7.16
CA GLU A 251 12.48 1.66 -6.23
C GLU A 251 13.12 2.91 -5.62
N PRO A 252 12.90 3.20 -4.33
CA PRO A 252 13.47 4.39 -3.69
C PRO A 252 14.99 4.28 -3.54
N ARG A 253 15.68 5.41 -3.76
CA ARG A 253 17.11 5.60 -3.49
C ARG A 253 17.27 6.39 -2.21
N TYR A 254 17.98 5.81 -1.24
CA TYR A 254 18.14 6.38 0.08
C TYR A 254 19.55 6.95 0.29
N ASP A 255 19.65 8.05 1.02
CA ASP A 255 20.90 8.49 1.65
C ASP A 255 21.17 7.76 2.98
N ALA A 256 22.23 8.20 3.68
CA ALA A 256 22.64 7.61 4.96
C ALA A 256 21.64 7.85 6.11
N GLN A 257 20.71 8.80 5.97
CA GLN A 257 19.70 9.15 6.98
C GLN A 257 18.32 8.53 6.67
N SER A 258 18.27 7.54 5.78
CA SER A 258 17.05 6.89 5.29
C SER A 258 16.09 7.86 4.59
N ARG A 259 16.60 8.96 4.03
CA ARG A 259 15.82 9.89 3.23
C ARG A 259 15.90 9.50 1.76
N ILE A 260 14.76 9.48 1.11
CA ILE A 260 14.60 9.16 -0.29
C ILE A 260 14.96 10.39 -1.11
N THR A 261 16.10 10.32 -1.80
CA THR A 261 16.60 11.40 -2.66
C THR A 261 16.12 11.27 -4.10
N GLY A 262 15.57 10.11 -4.46
CA GLY A 262 14.96 9.86 -5.77
C GLY A 262 14.39 8.45 -5.85
N TYR A 263 13.84 8.14 -7.00
CA TYR A 263 13.23 6.85 -7.30
C TYR A 263 13.74 6.31 -8.64
N ALA A 264 13.77 5.00 -8.81
CA ALA A 264 13.97 4.36 -10.11
C ALA A 264 12.66 3.70 -10.57
N ALA A 265 12.33 3.81 -11.85
CA ALA A 265 11.18 3.14 -12.45
C ALA A 265 11.41 2.94 -13.96
N GLY A 266 11.15 1.74 -14.48
CA GLY A 266 11.27 1.44 -15.92
C GLY A 266 12.63 1.78 -16.53
N GLY A 267 13.72 1.64 -15.76
CA GLY A 267 15.09 2.00 -16.17
C GLY A 267 15.44 3.49 -16.05
N GLY A 268 14.47 4.36 -15.77
CA GLY A 268 14.67 5.80 -15.57
C GLY A 268 14.78 6.20 -14.10
N ALA A 269 15.30 7.41 -13.86
CA ALA A 269 15.29 8.07 -12.56
C ALA A 269 14.12 9.06 -12.46
N LEU A 270 13.50 9.13 -11.29
CA LEU A 270 12.42 10.06 -10.96
C LEU A 270 12.81 10.84 -9.70
N THR A 271 12.45 12.11 -9.66
CA THR A 271 12.57 12.95 -8.46
C THR A 271 11.36 12.71 -7.53
N PRO A 272 11.47 13.02 -6.22
CA PRO A 272 10.34 12.93 -5.32
C PRO A 272 9.11 13.74 -5.76
N ALA A 273 9.30 14.89 -6.42
CA ALA A 273 8.20 15.70 -6.94
C ALA A 273 7.40 15.02 -8.06
N GLN A 274 8.03 14.09 -8.80
CA GLN A 274 7.39 13.35 -9.89
C GLN A 274 6.56 12.15 -9.41
N VAL A 275 6.62 11.82 -8.12
CA VAL A 275 5.82 10.74 -7.53
C VAL A 275 4.95 11.23 -6.40
N GLN A 276 3.68 10.86 -6.45
CA GLN A 276 2.69 11.25 -5.47
C GLN A 276 2.31 10.06 -4.59
N PRO A 277 1.81 10.32 -3.37
CA PRO A 277 1.11 9.31 -2.60
C PRO A 277 -0.05 8.68 -3.37
N LEU A 278 -0.47 7.51 -2.91
CA LEU A 278 -1.67 6.88 -3.44
C LEU A 278 -2.89 7.77 -3.19
N ASP A 279 -3.76 7.86 -4.18
CA ASP A 279 -4.95 8.70 -4.11
C ASP A 279 -5.97 8.17 -3.09
N PRO A 280 -6.90 9.02 -2.62
CA PRO A 280 -7.90 8.62 -1.63
C PRO A 280 -8.79 7.45 -2.08
N ALA A 281 -9.08 7.31 -3.38
CA ALA A 281 -9.89 6.22 -3.89
C ALA A 281 -9.17 4.87 -3.77
N TYR A 282 -7.86 4.84 -4.09
CA TYR A 282 -7.03 3.66 -3.86
C TYR A 282 -6.99 3.29 -2.38
N VAL A 283 -6.72 4.25 -1.50
CA VAL A 283 -6.66 4.03 -0.04
C VAL A 283 -7.97 3.45 0.47
N ARG A 284 -9.10 4.04 0.08
CA ARG A 284 -10.44 3.58 0.44
C ARG A 284 -10.72 2.18 -0.11
N SER A 285 -10.27 1.86 -1.33
CA SER A 285 -10.37 0.51 -1.90
C SER A 285 -9.51 -0.52 -1.14
N GLN A 286 -8.42 -0.10 -0.49
CA GLN A 286 -7.58 -1.01 0.29
C GLN A 286 -8.27 -1.49 1.56
N PHE A 287 -9.09 -0.65 2.21
CA PHE A 287 -9.92 -1.13 3.33
C PHE A 287 -10.87 -2.25 2.88
N ASP A 288 -11.48 -2.10 1.70
CA ASP A 288 -12.32 -3.15 1.11
C ASP A 288 -11.54 -4.39 0.71
N TYR A 289 -10.32 -4.23 0.18
CA TYR A 289 -9.41 -5.34 -0.05
C TYR A 289 -9.16 -6.13 1.24
N TYR A 290 -8.77 -5.47 2.34
CA TYR A 290 -8.50 -6.17 3.60
C TYR A 290 -9.75 -6.83 4.19
N ARG A 291 -10.93 -6.22 4.07
CA ARG A 291 -12.21 -6.87 4.44
C ARG A 291 -12.42 -8.16 3.65
N GLY A 292 -12.18 -8.12 2.34
CA GLY A 292 -12.30 -9.29 1.47
C GLY A 292 -11.25 -10.36 1.75
N GLU A 293 -10.01 -9.96 2.01
CA GLU A 293 -8.91 -10.86 2.34
C GLU A 293 -9.13 -11.56 3.70
N ARG A 294 -9.65 -10.83 4.69
CA ARG A 294 -9.70 -11.25 6.11
C ARG A 294 -11.05 -11.73 6.61
N VAL A 295 -12.11 -11.71 5.79
CA VAL A 295 -13.41 -12.22 6.21
C VAL A 295 -13.32 -13.70 6.62
N PRO A 296 -13.88 -14.11 7.78
CA PRO A 296 -13.88 -15.51 8.20
C PRO A 296 -14.50 -16.44 7.15
N GLY A 297 -13.87 -17.59 6.93
CA GLY A 297 -14.26 -18.54 5.87
C GLY A 297 -14.02 -18.03 4.45
N GLY A 298 -13.32 -16.91 4.28
CA GLY A 298 -13.08 -16.27 2.99
C GLY A 298 -11.87 -16.80 2.24
N PHE A 299 -11.14 -15.87 1.62
CA PHE A 299 -9.96 -16.15 0.81
C PHE A 299 -8.84 -16.84 1.61
N ILE A 300 -8.48 -16.32 2.78
CA ILE A 300 -7.41 -16.87 3.62
C ILE A 300 -7.94 -17.98 4.53
N GLY A 301 -7.19 -19.08 4.63
CA GLY A 301 -7.51 -20.21 5.51
C GLY A 301 -8.56 -21.16 4.92
N PRO A 302 -9.17 -22.01 5.76
CA PRO A 302 -10.28 -22.87 5.36
C PRO A 302 -11.46 -22.03 4.85
N SER A 303 -11.82 -22.22 3.59
CA SER A 303 -12.87 -21.45 2.94
C SER A 303 -14.25 -22.11 3.12
N THR A 304 -15.29 -21.30 3.25
CA THR A 304 -16.70 -21.72 3.20
C THR A 304 -17.41 -21.00 2.05
N PRO A 305 -18.52 -21.53 1.52
CA PRO A 305 -19.26 -20.84 0.46
C PRO A 305 -19.68 -19.41 0.84
N ALA A 306 -20.20 -19.24 2.07
CA ALA A 306 -20.62 -17.93 2.57
C ALA A 306 -19.45 -16.95 2.72
N GLY A 307 -18.31 -17.40 3.25
CA GLY A 307 -17.12 -16.57 3.40
C GLY A 307 -16.51 -16.17 2.07
N LEU A 308 -16.46 -17.07 1.07
CA LEU A 308 -16.00 -16.74 -0.28
C LEU A 308 -16.91 -15.72 -0.97
N THR A 309 -18.23 -15.84 -0.81
CA THR A 309 -19.19 -14.84 -1.32
C THR A 309 -18.98 -13.48 -0.66
N ALA A 310 -18.75 -13.45 0.65
CA ALA A 310 -18.42 -12.21 1.35
C ALA A 310 -17.07 -11.62 0.88
N SER A 311 -16.04 -12.45 0.67
CA SER A 311 -14.75 -12.03 0.10
C SER A 311 -14.94 -11.39 -1.27
N ALA A 312 -15.67 -12.06 -2.17
CA ALA A 312 -15.93 -11.57 -3.51
C ALA A 312 -16.61 -10.20 -3.49
N ARG A 313 -17.68 -10.05 -2.68
CA ARG A 313 -18.41 -8.77 -2.55
C ARG A 313 -17.50 -7.61 -2.14
N TYR A 314 -16.62 -7.81 -1.16
CA TYR A 314 -15.69 -6.75 -0.73
C TYR A 314 -14.64 -6.43 -1.80
N LEU A 315 -14.09 -7.44 -2.46
CA LEU A 315 -13.09 -7.25 -3.52
C LEU A 315 -13.69 -6.60 -4.78
N GLU A 316 -14.93 -6.95 -5.13
CA GLU A 316 -15.71 -6.27 -6.16
C GLU A 316 -15.94 -4.80 -5.79
N ARG A 317 -16.32 -4.50 -4.54
CA ARG A 317 -16.45 -3.13 -4.05
C ARG A 317 -15.12 -2.36 -4.11
N ALA A 318 -14.00 -3.00 -3.79
CA ALA A 318 -12.68 -2.41 -3.94
C ALA A 318 -12.40 -2.01 -5.39
N LEU A 319 -12.74 -2.88 -6.36
CA LEU A 319 -12.58 -2.61 -7.79
C LEU A 319 -13.59 -1.60 -8.36
N GLN A 320 -14.77 -1.47 -7.75
CA GLN A 320 -15.72 -0.40 -8.07
C GLN A 320 -15.18 0.97 -7.62
N ARG A 321 -14.61 1.03 -6.41
CA ARG A 321 -14.02 2.26 -5.86
C ARG A 321 -12.73 2.67 -6.56
N GLN A 322 -11.89 1.71 -6.91
CA GLN A 322 -10.67 1.95 -7.67
C GLN A 322 -10.43 0.83 -8.68
N PRO A 323 -10.91 0.99 -9.93
CA PRO A 323 -10.72 0.02 -11.01
C PRO A 323 -9.25 -0.32 -11.31
N GLY A 324 -8.33 0.58 -10.95
CA GLY A 324 -6.90 0.41 -11.11
C GLY A 324 -6.20 -0.37 -9.99
N ASN A 325 -6.91 -0.91 -8.99
CA ASN A 325 -6.29 -1.67 -7.90
C ASN A 325 -5.88 -3.09 -8.36
N PRO A 326 -4.57 -3.37 -8.60
CA PRO A 326 -4.13 -4.62 -9.19
C PRO A 326 -4.25 -5.80 -8.21
N LEU A 327 -4.10 -5.52 -6.91
CA LEU A 327 -4.15 -6.51 -5.85
C LEU A 327 -5.57 -7.05 -5.64
N ALA A 328 -6.57 -6.17 -5.64
CA ALA A 328 -7.97 -6.58 -5.52
C ALA A 328 -8.41 -7.47 -6.69
N ALA A 329 -8.01 -7.14 -7.93
CA ALA A 329 -8.27 -7.98 -9.10
C ALA A 329 -7.61 -9.36 -8.97
N TYR A 330 -6.34 -9.38 -8.55
CA TYR A 330 -5.58 -10.62 -8.37
C TYR A 330 -6.25 -11.56 -7.34
N VAL A 331 -6.61 -11.04 -6.18
CA VAL A 331 -7.24 -11.85 -5.12
C VAL A 331 -8.67 -12.25 -5.47
N LEU A 332 -9.43 -11.38 -6.18
CA LEU A 332 -10.76 -11.74 -6.67
C LEU A 332 -10.71 -12.92 -7.64
N GLY A 333 -9.68 -12.99 -8.50
CA GLY A 333 -9.46 -14.16 -9.36
C GLY A 333 -9.32 -15.47 -8.57
N HIS A 334 -8.56 -15.45 -7.47
CA HIS A 334 -8.43 -16.60 -6.59
C HIS A 334 -9.74 -16.96 -5.88
N VAL A 335 -10.49 -15.97 -5.41
CA VAL A 335 -11.80 -16.20 -4.79
C VAL A 335 -12.77 -16.85 -5.77
N TYR A 336 -12.89 -16.32 -7.00
CA TYR A 336 -13.73 -16.91 -8.03
C TYR A 336 -13.28 -18.32 -8.42
N ARG A 337 -11.97 -18.58 -8.47
CA ARG A 337 -11.47 -19.93 -8.70
C ARG A 337 -11.89 -20.89 -7.59
N LYS A 338 -11.80 -20.48 -6.32
CA LYS A 338 -12.30 -21.26 -5.16
C LYS A 338 -13.82 -21.49 -5.20
N GLN A 339 -14.58 -20.60 -5.84
CA GLN A 339 -16.02 -20.73 -6.08
C GLN A 339 -16.36 -21.53 -7.36
N ALA A 340 -15.37 -22.14 -8.03
CA ALA A 340 -15.54 -22.81 -9.33
C ALA A 340 -16.05 -21.90 -10.48
N ARG A 341 -16.02 -20.57 -10.30
CA ARG A 341 -16.35 -19.56 -11.33
C ARG A 341 -15.15 -19.32 -12.25
N LEU A 342 -14.75 -20.35 -13.00
CA LEU A 342 -13.47 -20.37 -13.72
C LEU A 342 -13.35 -19.27 -14.79
N ALA A 343 -14.42 -19.00 -15.53
CA ALA A 343 -14.42 -17.93 -16.54
C ALA A 343 -14.19 -16.56 -15.90
N ASP A 344 -14.80 -16.30 -14.74
CA ASP A 344 -14.65 -15.03 -14.02
C ASP A 344 -13.24 -14.91 -13.43
N ALA A 345 -12.70 -16.01 -12.89
CA ALA A 345 -11.34 -16.07 -12.39
C ALA A 345 -10.31 -15.68 -13.46
N ARG A 346 -10.44 -16.25 -14.67
CA ARG A 346 -9.58 -15.93 -15.83
C ARG A 346 -9.59 -14.44 -16.15
N ARG A 347 -10.78 -13.84 -16.27
CA ARG A 347 -10.94 -12.40 -16.56
C ARG A 347 -10.23 -11.54 -15.51
N GLN A 348 -10.31 -11.91 -14.23
CA GLN A 348 -9.66 -11.16 -13.16
C GLN A 348 -8.14 -11.33 -13.14
N TYR A 349 -7.61 -12.53 -13.41
CA TYR A 349 -6.16 -12.72 -13.54
C TYR A 349 -5.57 -11.97 -14.73
N GLU A 350 -6.24 -11.97 -15.87
CA GLU A 350 -5.85 -11.16 -17.02
C GLU A 350 -5.87 -9.66 -16.70
N ARG A 351 -6.93 -9.19 -16.02
CA ARG A 351 -7.03 -7.80 -15.57
C ARG A 351 -5.90 -7.45 -14.60
N ALA A 352 -5.65 -8.27 -13.59
CA ALA A 352 -4.58 -8.07 -12.63
C ALA A 352 -3.22 -7.97 -13.34
N TYR A 353 -2.91 -8.91 -14.23
CA TYR A 353 -1.69 -8.88 -15.01
C TYR A 353 -1.55 -7.59 -15.82
N ARG A 354 -2.61 -7.16 -16.52
CA ARG A 354 -2.60 -5.89 -17.27
C ARG A 354 -2.31 -4.69 -16.36
N LEU A 355 -2.93 -4.62 -15.18
CA LEU A 355 -2.72 -3.55 -14.21
C LEU A 355 -1.30 -3.53 -13.62
N TYR A 356 -0.79 -4.69 -13.20
CA TYR A 356 0.59 -4.85 -12.72
C TYR A 356 1.59 -4.43 -13.80
N ARG A 357 1.41 -4.94 -15.02
CA ARG A 357 2.25 -4.59 -16.17
C ARG A 357 2.21 -3.10 -16.49
N ALA A 358 1.02 -2.48 -16.49
CA ALA A 358 0.86 -1.04 -16.71
C ALA A 358 1.56 -0.21 -15.64
N ALA A 359 1.60 -0.71 -14.40
CA ALA A 359 2.36 -0.09 -13.32
C ALA A 359 3.88 -0.35 -13.39
N GLY A 360 4.36 -1.18 -14.31
CA GLY A 360 5.77 -1.38 -14.61
C GLY A 360 6.44 -2.57 -13.92
N HIS A 361 5.69 -3.43 -13.22
CA HIS A 361 6.22 -4.66 -12.62
C HIS A 361 5.13 -5.72 -12.47
N VAL A 362 5.44 -6.96 -12.85
CA VAL A 362 4.54 -8.12 -12.68
C VAL A 362 5.19 -9.10 -11.71
N PRO A 363 4.63 -9.29 -10.50
CA PRO A 363 5.10 -10.30 -9.57
C PRO A 363 4.98 -11.71 -10.18
N GLU A 364 5.92 -12.60 -9.86
CA GLU A 364 5.94 -13.98 -10.37
C GLU A 364 4.59 -14.70 -10.22
N ARG A 365 3.99 -14.64 -9.02
CA ARG A 365 2.68 -15.25 -8.74
C ARG A 365 1.53 -14.72 -9.60
N VAL A 366 1.62 -13.46 -10.05
CA VAL A 366 0.63 -12.87 -10.97
C VAL A 366 0.83 -13.43 -12.38
N ALA A 367 2.08 -13.61 -12.82
CA ALA A 367 2.40 -14.25 -14.08
C ALA A 367 1.97 -15.74 -14.10
N GLU A 368 2.20 -16.47 -13.00
CA GLU A 368 1.73 -17.85 -12.83
C GLU A 368 0.20 -17.96 -12.92
N ALA A 369 -0.52 -17.04 -12.27
CA ALA A 369 -1.98 -17.00 -12.33
C ALA A 369 -2.50 -16.70 -13.74
N LEU A 370 -1.78 -15.87 -14.51
CA LEU A 370 -2.09 -15.67 -15.93
C LEU A 370 -1.82 -16.93 -16.76
N ALA A 371 -0.71 -17.63 -16.54
CA ALA A 371 -0.40 -18.88 -17.24
C ALA A 371 -1.47 -19.95 -16.97
N TRP A 372 -1.93 -20.06 -15.71
CA TRP A 372 -3.10 -20.88 -15.37
C TRP A 372 -4.34 -20.44 -16.14
N ALA A 373 -4.62 -19.14 -16.21
CA ALA A 373 -5.80 -18.61 -16.88
C ALA A 373 -5.85 -18.98 -18.38
N LYS A 374 -4.69 -19.02 -19.02
CA LYS A 374 -4.50 -19.40 -20.44
C LYS A 374 -4.46 -20.90 -20.70
N GLY A 375 -4.48 -21.74 -19.66
CA GLY A 375 -4.38 -23.20 -19.81
C GLY A 375 -2.95 -23.71 -20.06
N GLU A 376 -1.92 -22.87 -19.86
CA GLU A 376 -0.52 -23.20 -20.12
C GLU A 376 0.09 -24.13 -19.05
N GLN A 377 -0.60 -24.33 -17.91
CA GLN A 377 -0.14 -25.21 -16.81
C GLN A 377 -0.47 -26.71 -16.98
N ALA A 378 -1.05 -27.13 -18.12
CA ALA A 378 -1.56 -28.49 -18.30
C ALA A 378 -0.49 -29.62 -18.34
N ASN A 379 0.82 -29.32 -18.35
CA ASN A 379 1.87 -30.36 -18.47
C ASN A 379 2.91 -30.40 -17.33
N GLY A 380 2.73 -29.66 -16.24
CA GLY A 380 3.74 -29.53 -15.19
C GLY A 380 3.24 -29.83 -13.79
N LYS A 381 2.97 -31.11 -13.48
CA LYS A 381 2.67 -31.66 -12.13
C LYS A 381 1.64 -30.87 -11.30
N ALA A 382 0.45 -31.45 -11.16
CA ALA A 382 -0.56 -31.04 -10.19
C ALA A 382 0.00 -30.97 -8.75
N GLY A 383 0.50 -29.80 -8.35
CA GLY A 383 0.75 -29.46 -6.96
C GLY A 383 -0.58 -29.21 -6.27
N LYS A 384 -0.81 -29.94 -5.17
CA LYS A 384 -2.02 -29.84 -4.34
C LYS A 384 -2.38 -28.37 -3.97
N PRO A 385 -3.68 -28.06 -3.86
CA PRO A 385 -4.20 -26.71 -3.60
C PRO A 385 -3.73 -26.10 -2.29
#